data_AF-W2SM50-F1
#
_entry.id   AF-W2SM50-F1
#
_cell.length_a   1.000
_cell.length_b   1.000
_cell.length_c   1.000
_cell.angle_alpha   90.00
_cell.angle_beta   90.00
_cell.angle_gamma   90.00
#
_symmetry.space_group_name_H-M   'P 1'
#
loop_
_entity.id
_entity.type
_entity.pdbx_description
1 polymer ?
#
loop_
_entity_poly.entity_id
_entity_poly.type
_entity_poly.pdbx_seq_one_letter_code
_entity_poly.pdbx_strand_id
1 'polypeptide(L)'
;MGDDFMDDDEDYGFEYEDDSGSEPDVDLENQYYTAKGLKSEGKITEAIASFEKVLNLEQEMGEWGFKALKQMVKITFNSNQFEAMLQYYQKLLKYIKTAVTKNYSEKSINAILDYISTSKQMDLLQKFYETTLDALKDAKNERLWFKTNTKLGKLYFDMREFQKLERILKQLKSSCR
;
A
#
# COMPACT_ATOMS: atom_id res chain seq x y z
N MET A 1 26.16 23.70 13.13
CA MET A 1 24.82 23.69 12.51
C MET A 1 24.93 22.90 11.24
N GLY A 2 24.53 21.64 11.34
CA GLY A 2 24.54 20.61 10.30
C GLY A 2 23.73 19.50 10.94
N ASP A 3 22.41 19.63 10.79
CA ASP A 3 21.40 18.73 11.33
C ASP A 3 21.46 17.46 10.49
N ASP A 4 22.29 16.49 10.92
CA ASP A 4 22.26 15.12 10.42
C ASP A 4 20.89 14.56 10.81
N PHE A 5 19.97 14.67 9.86
CA PHE A 5 18.63 14.11 9.93
C PHE A 5 18.78 12.59 10.01
N MET A 6 18.80 12.10 11.24
CA MET A 6 18.73 10.69 11.62
C MET A 6 17.66 10.01 10.76
N ASP A 7 18.10 9.11 9.89
CA ASP A 7 17.28 8.18 9.12
C ASP A 7 16.76 7.11 10.10
N ASP A 8 15.89 7.53 11.03
CA ASP A 8 15.23 6.71 12.05
C ASP A 8 13.97 6.04 11.50
N ASP A 9 14.07 5.54 10.26
CA ASP A 9 13.08 4.68 9.61
C ASP A 9 13.66 3.25 9.49
N GLU A 10 14.23 2.78 10.60
CA GLU A 10 14.37 1.35 10.90
C GLU A 10 12.97 0.73 11.04
N ASP A 11 12.30 0.52 9.90
CA ASP A 11 11.33 -0.56 9.71
C ASP A 11 12.12 -1.89 9.78
N TYR A 12 12.66 -2.19 10.96
CA TYR A 12 13.20 -3.50 11.38
C TYR A 12 12.05 -4.52 11.53
N GLY A 13 11.14 -4.53 10.57
CA GLY A 13 10.36 -5.71 10.24
C GLY A 13 11.25 -6.62 9.41
N PHE A 14 12.03 -7.48 10.07
CA PHE A 14 12.55 -8.70 9.46
C PHE A 14 11.36 -9.49 8.88
N GLU A 15 10.96 -9.17 7.64
CA GLU A 15 10.29 -10.11 6.76
C GLU A 15 11.34 -11.17 6.46
N TYR A 16 11.37 -12.23 7.27
CA TYR A 16 12.02 -13.47 6.87
C TYR A 16 11.44 -13.82 5.50
N GLU A 17 12.28 -13.69 4.48
CA GLU A 17 12.06 -14.18 3.13
C GLU A 17 11.75 -15.67 3.27
N ASP A 18 10.47 -16.03 3.14
CA ASP A 18 10.11 -17.41 2.90
C ASP A 18 10.56 -17.71 1.48
N ASP A 19 11.76 -18.27 1.38
CA ASP A 19 12.45 -18.77 0.18
C ASP A 19 11.54 -19.72 -0.60
N SER A 20 10.59 -19.13 -1.32
CA SER A 20 9.58 -19.84 -2.11
C SER A 20 10.13 -20.16 -3.49
N GLY A 21 11.27 -20.87 -3.53
CA GLY A 21 11.75 -21.75 -4.60
C GLY A 21 11.35 -21.47 -6.06
N SER A 22 11.36 -20.22 -6.50
CA SER A 22 11.14 -19.83 -7.90
C SER A 22 12.42 -19.15 -8.37
N GLU A 23 12.94 -19.57 -9.53
CA GLU A 23 14.19 -19.05 -10.08
C GLU A 23 14.24 -17.51 -9.96
N PRO A 24 15.34 -16.93 -9.44
CA PRO A 24 15.43 -15.49 -9.31
C PRO A 24 15.35 -14.90 -10.71
N ASP A 25 14.30 -14.14 -10.99
CA ASP A 25 14.17 -13.39 -12.23
C ASP A 25 15.16 -12.21 -12.14
N VAL A 26 16.44 -12.53 -12.40
CA VAL A 26 17.62 -11.67 -12.17
C VAL A 26 17.43 -10.28 -12.79
N ASP A 27 16.69 -10.21 -13.90
CA ASP A 27 16.39 -8.96 -14.59
C ASP A 27 15.44 -8.05 -13.79
N LEU A 28 14.43 -8.62 -13.11
CA LEU A 28 13.52 -7.87 -12.24
C LEU A 28 14.23 -7.37 -10.99
N GLU A 29 15.08 -8.21 -10.40
CA GLU A 29 15.85 -7.87 -9.21
C GLU A 29 16.84 -6.73 -9.48
N ASN A 30 17.62 -6.85 -10.56
CA ASN A 30 18.57 -5.82 -10.98
C ASN A 30 17.88 -4.48 -11.24
N GLN A 31 16.73 -4.51 -11.92
CA GLN A 31 15.96 -3.31 -12.23
C GLN A 31 15.37 -2.68 -10.95
N TYR A 32 14.94 -3.49 -9.98
CA TYR A 32 14.42 -3.01 -8.69
C TYR A 32 15.52 -2.33 -7.85
N TYR A 33 16.72 -2.91 -7.74
CA TYR A 33 17.83 -2.27 -7.03
C TYR A 33 18.31 -1.00 -7.71
N THR A 34 18.31 -0.97 -9.05
CA THR A 34 18.60 0.25 -9.81
C THR A 34 17.60 1.36 -9.46
N ALA A 35 16.31 1.05 -9.40
CA ALA A 35 15.27 1.99 -9.00
C ALA A 35 15.45 2.48 -7.54
N LYS A 36 15.89 1.59 -6.65
CA LYS A 36 16.20 1.91 -5.25
C LYS A 36 17.40 2.87 -5.14
N GLY A 37 18.45 2.66 -5.94
CA GLY A 37 19.59 3.58 -6.03
C GLY A 37 19.17 4.98 -6.47
N LEU A 38 18.35 5.08 -7.52
CA LEU A 38 17.82 6.36 -8.02
C LEU A 38 16.94 7.08 -6.99
N LYS A 39 16.20 6.33 -6.15
CA LYS A 39 15.45 6.89 -5.03
C LYS A 39 16.40 7.53 -4.00
N SER A 40 17.49 6.86 -3.64
CA SER A 40 18.50 7.39 -2.70
C SER A 40 19.26 8.59 -3.28
N GLU A 41 19.42 8.68 -4.60
CA GLU A 41 19.98 9.85 -5.29
C GLU A 41 19.02 11.05 -5.37
N GLY A 42 17.76 10.90 -4.93
CA GLY A 42 16.75 11.96 -4.99
C GLY A 42 16.08 12.14 -6.36
N LYS A 43 16.35 11.28 -7.33
CA LYS A 43 15.73 11.32 -8.67
C LYS A 43 14.39 10.59 -8.68
N ILE A 44 13.41 11.17 -7.98
CA ILE A 44 12.09 10.58 -7.74
C ILE A 44 11.38 10.15 -9.03
N THR A 45 11.39 10.99 -10.06
CA THR A 45 10.73 10.71 -11.34
C THR A 45 11.37 9.55 -12.08
N GLU A 46 12.70 9.47 -12.11
CA GLU A 46 13.44 8.37 -12.73
C GLU A 46 13.29 7.06 -11.95
N ALA A 47 13.24 7.15 -10.61
CA ALA A 47 12.97 6.00 -9.76
C ALA A 47 11.58 5.42 -10.03
N ILE A 48 10.54 6.27 -10.11
CA ILE A 48 9.18 5.85 -10.47
C ILE A 48 9.16 5.18 -11.84
N ALA A 49 9.76 5.80 -12.86
CA ALA A 49 9.85 5.21 -14.20
C ALA A 49 10.58 3.85 -14.19
N SER A 50 11.60 3.70 -13.36
CA SER A 50 12.33 2.44 -13.21
C SER A 50 11.51 1.37 -12.50
N PHE A 51 10.70 1.73 -11.49
CA PHE A 51 9.73 0.80 -10.88
C PHE A 51 8.60 0.42 -11.83
N GLU A 52 8.14 1.34 -12.69
CA GLU A 52 7.17 1.01 -13.75
C GLU A 52 7.76 0.04 -14.77
N LYS A 53 9.06 0.13 -15.07
CA LYS A 53 9.72 -0.89 -15.90
C LYS A 53 9.69 -2.27 -15.27
N VAL A 54 9.90 -2.39 -13.96
CA VAL A 54 9.75 -3.68 -13.24
C VAL A 54 8.34 -4.23 -13.45
N LEU A 55 7.31 -3.39 -13.32
CA LEU A 55 5.91 -3.80 -13.52
C LEU A 55 5.58 -4.19 -14.97
N ASN A 56 6.25 -3.59 -15.95
CA ASN A 56 6.04 -3.91 -17.36
C ASN A 56 6.82 -5.15 -17.80
N LEU A 57 7.98 -5.40 -17.19
CA LEU A 57 8.79 -6.59 -17.42
C LEU A 57 8.15 -7.84 -16.80
N GLU A 58 7.52 -7.65 -15.65
CA GLU A 58 6.79 -8.69 -14.95
C GLU A 58 5.54 -9.09 -15.76
N GLN A 59 5.59 -10.24 -16.44
CA GLN A 59 4.49 -10.74 -17.27
C GLN A 59 3.31 -11.27 -16.46
N GLU A 60 3.59 -11.88 -15.31
CA GLU A 60 2.60 -12.36 -14.36
C GLU A 60 2.75 -11.62 -13.04
N MET A 61 1.64 -11.13 -12.47
CA MET A 61 1.66 -10.41 -11.20
C MET A 61 2.39 -11.23 -10.13
N GLY A 62 3.58 -10.76 -9.73
CA GLY A 62 4.48 -11.45 -8.84
C GLY A 62 4.90 -10.57 -7.66
N GLU A 63 5.89 -11.07 -6.90
CA GLU A 63 6.36 -10.41 -5.69
C GLU A 63 7.16 -9.13 -5.98
N TRP A 64 7.92 -9.11 -7.08
CA TRP A 64 8.75 -7.96 -7.47
C TRP A 64 7.90 -6.75 -7.86
N GLY A 65 6.82 -6.95 -8.63
CA GLY A 65 5.87 -5.88 -8.91
C GLY A 65 5.17 -5.37 -7.65
N PHE A 66 4.83 -6.26 -6.72
CA PHE A 66 4.25 -5.85 -5.44
C PHE A 66 5.21 -5.00 -4.60
N LYS A 67 6.49 -5.39 -4.51
CA LYS A 67 7.56 -4.63 -3.85
C LYS A 67 7.77 -3.27 -4.52
N ALA A 68 7.80 -3.23 -5.86
CA ALA A 68 7.94 -2.00 -6.63
C ALA A 68 6.78 -1.02 -6.35
N LEU A 69 5.53 -1.50 -6.40
CA LEU A 69 4.35 -0.68 -6.12
C LEU A 69 4.36 -0.11 -4.68
N LYS A 70 4.78 -0.90 -3.69
CA LYS A 70 4.92 -0.43 -2.30
C LYS A 70 5.91 0.74 -2.20
N GLN A 71 7.03 0.68 -2.92
CA GLN A 71 8.00 1.78 -2.96
C GLN A 71 7.44 3.01 -3.69
N MET A 72 6.76 2.81 -4.82
CA MET A 72 6.15 3.91 -5.58
C MET A 72 5.09 4.67 -4.77
N VAL A 73 4.28 3.95 -3.99
CA VAL A 73 3.29 4.56 -3.07
C VAL A 73 4.00 5.41 -2.00
N LYS A 74 5.08 4.91 -1.38
CA LYS A 74 5.86 5.70 -0.40
C LYS A 74 6.48 6.96 -1.03
N ILE A 75 7.07 6.83 -2.22
CA ILE A 75 7.71 7.95 -2.92
C ILE A 75 6.69 9.03 -3.32
N THR A 76 5.56 8.62 -3.90
CA THR A 76 4.50 9.56 -4.33
C THR A 76 3.84 10.26 -3.15
N PHE A 77 3.69 9.57 -2.01
CA PHE A 77 3.24 10.19 -0.77
C PHE A 77 4.20 11.28 -0.30
N ASN A 78 5.50 11.01 -0.24
CA ASN A 78 6.51 12.01 0.15
C ASN A 78 6.58 13.19 -0.82
N SER A 79 6.23 12.96 -2.08
CA SER A 79 6.18 13.99 -3.13
C SER A 79 4.87 14.78 -3.15
N ASN A 80 3.94 14.53 -2.22
CA ASN A 80 2.58 15.08 -2.19
C ASN A 80 1.76 14.82 -3.48
N GLN A 81 2.11 13.78 -4.24
CA GLN A 81 1.41 13.38 -5.47
C GLN A 81 0.33 12.34 -5.18
N PHE A 82 -0.71 12.79 -4.50
CA PHE A 82 -1.75 11.91 -3.97
C PHE A 82 -2.59 11.21 -5.04
N GLU A 83 -2.79 11.83 -6.21
CA GLU A 83 -3.53 11.21 -7.31
C GLU A 83 -2.78 10.02 -7.92
N ALA A 84 -1.48 10.20 -8.20
CA ALA A 84 -0.62 9.13 -8.70
C ALA A 84 -0.49 8.00 -7.67
N MET A 85 -0.36 8.37 -6.39
CA MET A 85 -0.33 7.42 -5.28
C MET A 85 -1.58 6.53 -5.25
N LEU A 86 -2.77 7.09 -5.44
CA LEU A 86 -4.02 6.34 -5.48
C LEU A 86 -4.05 5.35 -6.65
N GLN A 87 -3.52 5.74 -7.82
CA GLN A 87 -3.42 4.85 -8.98
C GLN A 87 -2.48 3.66 -8.71
N TYR A 88 -1.32 3.90 -8.12
CA TYR A 88 -0.39 2.83 -7.74
C TYR A 88 -0.99 1.93 -6.65
N TYR A 89 -1.71 2.52 -5.70
CA TYR A 89 -2.40 1.77 -4.66
C TYR A 89 -3.49 0.86 -5.24
N GLN A 90 -4.28 1.34 -6.20
CA GLN A 90 -5.26 0.50 -6.91
C GLN A 90 -4.61 -0.65 -7.68
N LYS A 91 -3.45 -0.42 -8.31
CA LYS A 91 -2.66 -1.49 -8.94
C LYS A 91 -2.22 -2.51 -7.89
N LEU A 92 -1.70 -2.05 -6.74
CA LEU A 92 -1.27 -2.92 -5.64
C LEU A 92 -2.42 -3.80 -5.12
N LEU A 93 -3.62 -3.23 -4.96
CA LEU A 93 -4.80 -3.99 -4.53
C LEU A 93 -5.19 -5.13 -5.49
N LYS A 94 -4.88 -5.02 -6.79
CA LYS A 94 -5.11 -6.13 -7.75
C LYS A 94 -4.17 -7.30 -7.49
N TYR A 95 -2.91 -7.03 -7.16
CA TYR A 95 -1.91 -8.05 -6.84
C TYR A 95 -2.28 -8.88 -5.61
N ILE A 96 -3.00 -8.29 -4.65
CA ILE A 96 -3.45 -8.97 -3.42
C ILE A 96 -4.34 -10.19 -3.70
N LYS A 97 -5.03 -10.20 -4.83
CA LYS A 97 -5.93 -11.31 -5.18
C LYS A 97 -5.19 -12.54 -5.70
N THR A 98 -4.06 -12.35 -6.37
CA THR A 98 -3.43 -13.38 -7.22
C THR A 98 -1.97 -13.62 -6.92
N ALA A 99 -1.21 -12.56 -6.64
CA ALA A 99 0.25 -12.61 -6.60
C ALA A 99 0.82 -12.91 -5.22
N VAL A 100 0.06 -12.58 -4.16
CA VAL A 100 0.60 -12.52 -2.81
C VAL A 100 -0.33 -13.16 -1.78
N THR A 101 0.24 -13.76 -0.74
CA THR A 101 -0.54 -14.41 0.32
C THR A 101 -1.39 -13.40 1.10
N LYS A 102 -2.54 -13.86 1.61
CA LYS A 102 -3.46 -13.01 2.39
C LYS A 102 -2.77 -12.32 3.58
N ASN A 103 -1.92 -13.04 4.31
CA ASN A 103 -1.21 -12.49 5.47
C ASN A 103 -0.22 -11.37 5.08
N TYR A 104 0.53 -11.56 4.00
CA TYR A 104 1.49 -10.56 3.54
C TYR A 104 0.78 -9.31 3.00
N SER A 105 -0.31 -9.49 2.24
CA SER A 105 -1.14 -8.40 1.77
C SER A 105 -1.76 -7.60 2.94
N GLU A 106 -2.17 -8.27 4.01
CA GLU A 106 -2.73 -7.65 5.20
C GLU A 106 -1.71 -6.79 5.93
N LYS A 107 -0.49 -7.30 6.14
CA LYS A 107 0.59 -6.52 6.72
C LYS A 107 0.89 -5.28 5.89
N SER A 108 1.01 -5.45 4.57
CA SER A 108 1.32 -4.36 3.65
C SER A 108 0.24 -3.28 3.58
N ILE A 109 -1.05 -3.68 3.51
CA ILE A 109 -2.16 -2.72 3.57
C ILE A 109 -2.15 -1.96 4.91
N ASN A 110 -2.00 -2.66 6.03
CA ASN A 110 -1.99 -1.99 7.35
C ASN A 110 -0.84 -0.99 7.44
N ALA A 111 0.37 -1.37 7.01
CA ALA A 111 1.53 -0.47 7.01
C ALA A 111 1.29 0.78 6.14
N ILE A 112 0.70 0.62 4.94
CA ILE A 112 0.37 1.75 4.07
C ILE A 112 -0.71 2.62 4.72
N LEU A 113 -1.78 2.04 5.25
CA LEU A 113 -2.86 2.80 5.91
C LEU A 113 -2.36 3.55 7.13
N ASP A 114 -1.48 2.93 7.94
CA ASP A 114 -0.88 3.57 9.10
C ASP A 114 0.04 4.72 8.66
N TYR A 115 0.81 4.55 7.59
CA TYR A 115 1.62 5.62 6.99
C TYR A 115 0.76 6.79 6.49
N ILE A 116 -0.32 6.52 5.76
CA ILE A 116 -1.22 7.57 5.25
C ILE A 116 -2.00 8.24 6.39
N SER A 117 -2.31 7.50 7.45
CA SER A 117 -3.02 8.06 8.60
C SER A 117 -2.24 9.14 9.35
N THR A 118 -0.92 9.23 9.13
CA THR A 118 -0.11 10.37 9.60
C THR A 118 -0.38 11.66 8.81
N SER A 119 -0.92 11.56 7.60
CA SER A 119 -1.31 12.70 6.78
C SER A 119 -2.55 13.39 7.36
N LYS A 120 -2.55 14.72 7.33
CA LYS A 120 -3.69 15.54 7.74
C LYS A 120 -4.82 15.60 6.69
N GLN A 121 -4.64 14.97 5.53
CA GLN A 121 -5.63 15.00 4.45
C GLN A 121 -6.74 13.98 4.67
N MET A 122 -7.80 14.40 5.35
CA MET A 122 -8.96 13.55 5.67
C MET A 122 -9.69 13.04 4.41
N ASP A 123 -9.84 13.89 3.40
CA ASP A 123 -10.49 13.51 2.13
C ASP A 123 -9.72 12.42 1.37
N LEU A 124 -8.39 12.49 1.42
CA LEU A 124 -7.53 11.49 0.82
C LEU A 124 -7.66 10.18 1.59
N LEU A 125 -7.56 10.24 2.91
CA LEU A 125 -7.65 9.08 3.78
C LEU A 125 -8.99 8.35 3.60
N GLN A 126 -10.10 9.10 3.45
CA GLN A 126 -11.40 8.54 3.07
C GLN A 126 -11.32 7.74 1.76
N LYS A 127 -10.81 8.34 0.67
CA LYS A 127 -10.70 7.66 -0.64
C LYS A 127 -9.86 6.39 -0.56
N PHE A 128 -8.77 6.41 0.20
CA PHE A 128 -7.93 5.23 0.42
C PHE A 128 -8.69 4.13 1.13
N TYR A 129 -9.35 4.43 2.24
CA TYR A 129 -10.15 3.45 2.97
C TYR A 129 -11.28 2.86 2.12
N GLU A 130 -12.03 3.69 1.38
CA GLU A 130 -13.10 3.22 0.48
C GLU A 130 -12.55 2.28 -0.60
N THR A 131 -11.49 2.69 -1.30
CA THR A 131 -10.86 1.88 -2.34
C THR A 131 -10.32 0.56 -1.79
N THR A 132 -9.73 0.60 -0.58
CA THR A 132 -9.23 -0.60 0.11
C THR A 132 -10.38 -1.55 0.42
N LEU A 133 -11.49 -1.05 0.97
CA LEU A 133 -12.63 -1.86 1.35
C LEU A 133 -13.29 -2.54 0.16
N ASP A 134 -13.40 -1.85 -0.98
CA ASP A 134 -13.94 -2.43 -2.20
C ASP A 134 -13.06 -3.59 -2.70
N ALA A 135 -11.74 -3.41 -2.75
CA ALA A 135 -10.83 -4.49 -3.13
C ALA A 135 -10.82 -5.66 -2.14
N LEU A 136 -10.90 -5.39 -0.83
CA LEU A 136 -10.94 -6.43 0.20
C LEU A 136 -12.24 -7.23 0.19
N LYS A 137 -13.35 -6.59 -0.16
CA LYS A 137 -14.64 -7.25 -0.34
C LYS A 137 -14.57 -8.26 -1.49
N ASP A 138 -13.95 -7.87 -2.59
CA ASP A 138 -13.72 -8.77 -3.74
C ASP A 138 -12.72 -9.90 -3.41
N ALA A 139 -11.72 -9.62 -2.59
CA ALA A 139 -10.74 -10.61 -2.13
C ALA A 139 -11.29 -11.58 -1.05
N LYS A 140 -12.54 -11.41 -0.61
CA LYS A 140 -13.17 -12.19 0.49
C LYS A 140 -12.31 -12.24 1.75
N ASN A 141 -11.64 -11.14 2.09
CA ASN A 141 -10.82 -11.05 3.31
C ASN A 141 -11.62 -10.35 4.42
N GLU A 142 -12.57 -11.07 5.01
CA GLU A 142 -13.54 -10.52 5.98
C GLU A 142 -12.87 -9.94 7.22
N ARG A 143 -11.79 -10.55 7.71
CA ARG A 143 -11.07 -10.09 8.91
C ARG A 143 -10.46 -8.70 8.70
N LEU A 144 -9.68 -8.55 7.63
CA LEU A 144 -9.05 -7.27 7.31
C LEU A 144 -10.10 -6.23 6.90
N TRP A 145 -11.10 -6.64 6.13
CA TRP A 145 -12.22 -5.79 5.75
C TRP A 145 -12.90 -5.21 7.00
N PHE A 146 -13.21 -6.04 8.01
CA PHE A 146 -13.84 -5.58 9.25
C PHE A 146 -12.97 -4.58 10.02
N LYS A 147 -11.66 -4.85 10.14
CA LYS A 147 -10.70 -3.97 10.83
C LYS A 147 -10.57 -2.62 10.13
N THR A 148 -10.43 -2.63 8.80
CA THR A 148 -10.33 -1.43 7.97
C THR A 148 -11.63 -0.63 8.01
N ASN A 149 -12.79 -1.31 8.00
CA ASN A 149 -14.10 -0.67 8.05
C ASN A 149 -14.36 -0.03 9.42
N THR A 150 -13.85 -0.64 10.50
CA THR A 150 -13.88 -0.03 11.85
C THR A 150 -13.02 1.24 11.91
N LYS A 151 -11.81 1.23 11.32
CA LYS A 151 -10.95 2.42 11.22
C LYS A 151 -11.64 3.54 10.42
N LEU A 152 -12.28 3.21 9.29
CA LEU A 152 -13.05 4.17 8.50
C LEU A 152 -14.26 4.73 9.26
N GLY A 153 -14.97 3.89 10.02
CA GLY A 153 -16.06 4.33 10.89
C GLY A 153 -15.58 5.35 11.94
N LYS A 154 -14.42 5.11 12.56
CA LYS A 154 -13.81 6.07 13.50
C LYS A 154 -13.49 7.40 12.80
N LEU A 155 -12.95 7.35 11.58
CA LEU A 155 -12.66 8.54 10.79
C LEU A 155 -13.93 9.36 10.47
N TYR A 156 -15.03 8.71 10.07
CA TYR A 156 -16.29 9.42 9.85
C TYR A 156 -16.89 10.00 11.12
N PHE A 157 -16.71 9.33 12.26
CA PHE A 157 -17.10 9.87 13.55
C PHE A 157 -16.33 11.17 13.84
N ASP A 158 -15.02 11.18 13.61
CA ASP A 158 -14.15 12.35 13.80
C ASP A 158 -14.53 13.50 12.82
N MET A 159 -14.92 13.17 11.59
CA MET A 159 -15.43 14.13 10.59
C MET A 159 -16.87 14.61 10.83
N ARG A 160 -17.57 14.06 11.84
CA ARG A 160 -19.01 14.30 12.09
C ARG A 160 -19.93 13.90 10.92
N GLU A 161 -19.48 13.00 10.07
CA GLU A 161 -20.23 12.44 8.95
C GLU A 161 -21.11 11.26 9.39
N PHE A 162 -22.14 11.55 10.19
CA PHE A 162 -22.98 10.52 10.81
C PHE A 162 -23.77 9.67 9.80
N GLN A 163 -24.11 10.22 8.63
CA GLN A 163 -24.85 9.47 7.60
C GLN A 163 -24.02 8.34 6.98
N LYS A 164 -22.74 8.60 6.68
CA LYS A 164 -21.82 7.57 6.16
C LYS A 164 -21.48 6.56 7.24
N LEU A 165 -21.30 7.01 8.48
CA LEU A 165 -21.10 6.14 9.64
C LEU A 165 -22.24 5.14 9.85
N GLU A 166 -23.50 5.59 9.75
CA GLU A 166 -24.67 4.70 9.89
C GLU A 166 -24.67 3.59 8.83
N ARG A 167 -24.27 3.90 7.59
CA ARG A 167 -24.14 2.90 6.51
C ARG A 167 -23.06 1.86 6.84
N ILE A 168 -21.91 2.30 7.35
CA ILE A 168 -20.83 1.39 7.76
C ILE A 168 -21.28 0.50 8.92
N LEU A 169 -21.94 1.06 9.93
CA LEU A 169 -22.45 0.27 11.06
C LEU A 169 -23.47 -0.78 10.61
N LYS A 170 -24.32 -0.46 9.63
CA LYS A 170 -25.24 -1.44 9.02
C LYS A 170 -24.48 -2.57 8.31
N GLN A 171 -23.44 -2.24 7.54
CA GLN A 171 -22.59 -3.23 6.87
C GLN A 171 -21.83 -4.12 7.87
N LEU A 172 -21.24 -3.53 8.91
CA LEU A 172 -20.56 -4.26 9.99
C LEU A 172 -21.52 -5.21 10.71
N LYS A 173 -22.72 -4.72 11.07
CA LYS A 173 -23.74 -5.54 11.72
C LYS A 173 -24.22 -6.69 10.85
N SER A 174 -24.32 -6.47 9.53
CA SER A 174 -24.65 -7.54 8.58
C SER A 174 -23.53 -8.56 8.43
N SER A 175 -22.27 -8.17 8.62
CA SER A 175 -21.12 -9.06 8.52
C SER A 175 -20.91 -9.93 9.77
N CYS A 176 -21.56 -9.62 10.90
CA CYS A 176 -21.47 -10.42 12.14
C CYS A 176 -22.58 -11.47 12.28
N ARG A 177 -23.48 -11.60 11.29
CA ARG A 177 -24.53 -12.64 11.25
C ARG A 177 -24.03 -13.86 10.50
#